data_AF-A0A956E3C4-F1
#
_entry.id   AF-A0A956E3C4-F1
#
_cell.length_a   1.000
_cell.length_b   1.000
_cell.length_c   1.000
_cell.angle_alpha   90.00
_cell.angle_beta   90.00
_cell.angle_gamma   90.00
#
_symmetry.space_group_name_H-M   'P 1'
#
loop_
_entity.id
_entity.type
_entity.pdbx_description
1 polymer ?
#
loop_
_entity_poly.entity_id
_entity_poly.type
_entity_poly.pdbx_seq_one_letter_code
_entity_poly.pdbx_strand_id
1 'polypeptide(L)'
;MIVVFGATGFTGRLCVEALRELGVKDVVLGGRSRSALQQLSAETGFKHRVADATDSQSLRELVRGAHVVVSCAGPFARFGEPVVSAALHAKAHFLDTTGEQAYMMRVVERYHGAAVLAKVAVVNAHAFEFALGSCAASLLAEIYPELDTLHVFNRVQGVRNIGASRGTLKSALGALAEAGYERKRGVLVPRGVSPLPRRVCFPDDGSVEYAVPFPGGEAIHLVKLHPQLKNVSTNLVVPSRLAAPLMAAWSLKGAYKRAYERGWLEDVEARIDQGSEGPSADQRRQQAFKVLAQGSVNGKSGSERSVLVTGFDPYGITARCIA
;
A
#
# COMPACT_ATOMS: atom_id res chain seq x y z
N MET A 1 -9.10 -21.54 -7.74
CA MET A 1 -7.82 -21.44 -7.02
C MET A 1 -7.44 -19.99 -6.78
N ILE A 2 -7.12 -19.65 -5.52
CA ILE A 2 -6.47 -18.39 -5.13
C ILE A 2 -4.98 -18.67 -4.91
N VAL A 3 -4.12 -17.86 -5.50
CA VAL A 3 -2.68 -17.88 -5.25
C VAL A 3 -2.31 -16.75 -4.31
N VAL A 4 -1.55 -17.03 -3.26
CA VAL A 4 -0.92 -16.00 -2.41
C VAL A 4 0.59 -16.05 -2.63
N PHE A 5 1.13 -15.10 -3.40
CA PHE A 5 2.58 -14.96 -3.62
C PHE A 5 3.22 -14.08 -2.55
N GLY A 6 4.36 -14.50 -2.00
CA GLY A 6 4.89 -13.90 -0.77
C GLY A 6 4.24 -14.47 0.51
N ALA A 7 3.63 -15.66 0.42
CA ALA A 7 2.86 -16.29 1.50
C ALA A 7 3.65 -16.47 2.81
N THR A 8 4.97 -16.60 2.74
CA THR A 8 5.81 -16.85 3.92
C THR A 8 6.26 -15.56 4.63
N GLY A 9 6.05 -14.39 4.01
CA GLY A 9 6.36 -13.10 4.62
C GLY A 9 5.24 -12.61 5.54
N PHE A 10 5.51 -11.54 6.29
CA PHE A 10 4.63 -11.02 7.33
C PHE A 10 3.16 -10.84 6.88
N THR A 11 2.92 -9.97 5.89
CA THR A 11 1.56 -9.71 5.39
C THR A 11 0.96 -10.93 4.70
N GLY A 12 1.79 -11.71 3.98
CA GLY A 12 1.35 -12.94 3.30
C GLY A 12 0.79 -13.98 4.28
N ARG A 13 1.47 -14.20 5.42
CA ARG A 13 1.00 -15.13 6.46
C ARG A 13 -0.35 -14.72 7.02
N LEU A 14 -0.54 -13.42 7.28
CA LEU A 14 -1.82 -12.90 7.77
C LEU A 14 -2.94 -13.07 6.74
N CYS A 15 -2.66 -12.87 5.44
CA CYS A 15 -3.64 -13.11 4.37
C CYS A 15 -4.01 -14.60 4.30
N VAL A 16 -3.02 -15.50 4.42
CA VAL A 16 -3.24 -16.95 4.44
C VAL A 16 -4.09 -17.37 5.63
N GLU A 17 -3.80 -16.84 6.83
CA GLU A 17 -4.61 -17.07 8.02
C GLU A 17 -6.04 -16.56 7.85
N ALA A 18 -6.22 -15.35 7.31
CA ALA A 18 -7.53 -14.77 7.06
C ALA A 18 -8.36 -15.62 6.07
N LEU A 19 -7.77 -16.08 4.97
CA LEU A 19 -8.42 -17.00 4.01
C LEU A 19 -8.79 -18.34 4.65
N ARG A 20 -7.93 -18.87 5.54
CA ARG A 20 -8.20 -20.11 6.29
C ARG A 20 -9.39 -19.94 7.23
N GLU A 21 -9.46 -18.83 7.95
CA GLU A 21 -10.57 -18.52 8.85
C GLU A 21 -11.90 -18.32 8.11
N LEU A 22 -11.88 -17.78 6.90
CA LEU A 22 -13.05 -17.71 6.00
C LEU A 22 -13.44 -19.08 5.41
N GLY A 23 -12.67 -20.13 5.67
CA GLY A 23 -12.95 -21.48 5.20
C GLY A 23 -12.64 -21.72 3.72
N VAL A 24 -11.89 -20.81 3.07
CA VAL A 24 -11.47 -20.97 1.67
C VAL A 24 -10.59 -22.21 1.55
N LYS A 25 -10.94 -23.14 0.65
CA LYS A 25 -10.26 -24.44 0.53
C LYS A 25 -9.22 -24.50 -0.57
N ASP A 26 -9.43 -23.79 -1.67
CA ASP A 26 -8.60 -23.88 -2.87
C ASP A 26 -7.57 -22.74 -2.94
N VAL A 27 -6.60 -22.79 -2.02
CA VAL A 27 -5.49 -21.84 -1.89
C VAL A 27 -4.15 -22.49 -2.21
N VAL A 28 -3.31 -21.79 -2.98
CA VAL A 28 -1.91 -22.15 -3.24
C VAL A 28 -0.97 -21.08 -2.70
N LEU A 29 -0.05 -21.52 -1.83
CA LEU A 29 0.99 -20.70 -1.22
C LEU A 29 2.20 -20.59 -2.17
N GLY A 30 2.58 -19.37 -2.53
CA GLY A 30 3.70 -19.06 -3.41
C GLY A 30 4.82 -18.29 -2.73
N GLY A 31 6.07 -18.65 -3.01
CA GLY A 31 7.24 -17.95 -2.48
C GLY A 31 8.56 -18.66 -2.82
N ARG A 32 9.69 -18.02 -2.48
CA ARG A 32 11.03 -18.50 -2.83
C ARG A 32 11.56 -19.59 -1.91
N SER A 33 11.21 -19.54 -0.63
CA SER A 33 11.73 -20.47 0.38
C SER A 33 10.88 -21.74 0.44
N ARG A 34 11.41 -22.83 -0.12
CA ARG A 34 10.76 -24.16 -0.09
C ARG A 34 10.47 -24.61 1.33
N SER A 35 11.43 -24.50 2.25
CA SER A 35 11.27 -24.96 3.63
C SER A 35 10.19 -24.18 4.37
N ALA A 36 10.16 -22.85 4.24
CA ALA A 36 9.14 -22.02 4.86
C ALA A 36 7.74 -22.28 4.27
N LEU A 37 7.64 -22.56 2.97
CA LEU A 37 6.38 -22.95 2.33
C LEU A 37 5.90 -24.32 2.81
N GLN A 38 6.78 -25.31 2.94
CA GLN A 38 6.44 -26.64 3.45
C GLN A 38 5.91 -26.57 4.87
N GLN A 39 6.55 -25.78 5.74
CA GLN A 39 6.09 -25.55 7.09
C GLN A 39 4.70 -24.90 7.11
N LEU A 40 4.51 -23.78 6.39
CA LEU A 40 3.22 -23.08 6.36
C LEU A 40 2.11 -23.95 5.74
N SER A 41 2.44 -24.76 4.74
CA SER A 41 1.54 -25.72 4.11
C SER A 41 1.09 -26.78 5.10
N ALA A 42 1.99 -27.31 5.94
CA ALA A 42 1.63 -28.25 7.01
C ALA A 42 0.75 -27.61 8.10
N GLU A 43 1.01 -26.35 8.46
CA GLU A 43 0.23 -25.60 9.47
C GLU A 43 -1.19 -25.24 8.98
N THR A 44 -1.38 -25.04 7.67
CA THR A 44 -2.62 -24.51 7.10
C THR A 44 -3.45 -25.54 6.34
N GLY A 45 -2.82 -26.63 5.89
CA GLY A 45 -3.41 -27.62 4.99
C GLY A 45 -3.49 -27.17 3.53
N PHE A 46 -3.01 -25.96 3.19
CA PHE A 46 -3.00 -25.46 1.82
C PHE A 46 -1.84 -26.03 0.99
N LYS A 47 -2.04 -26.13 -0.32
CA LYS A 47 -1.00 -26.55 -1.25
C LYS A 47 0.04 -25.44 -1.38
N HIS A 48 1.28 -25.77 -1.74
CA HIS A 48 2.32 -24.78 -2.02
C HIS A 48 3.02 -25.03 -3.35
N ARG A 49 3.57 -23.97 -3.93
CA ARG A 49 4.44 -24.00 -5.12
C ARG A 49 5.59 -23.03 -4.90
N VAL A 50 6.82 -23.49 -5.15
CA VAL A 50 7.99 -22.61 -5.10
C VAL A 50 8.01 -21.76 -6.36
N ALA A 51 8.20 -20.45 -6.20
CA ALA A 51 8.35 -19.53 -7.32
C ALA A 51 9.21 -18.33 -6.92
N ASP A 52 9.96 -17.83 -7.89
CA ASP A 52 10.79 -16.64 -7.76
C ASP A 52 10.29 -15.54 -8.70
N ALA A 53 10.20 -14.30 -8.20
CA ALA A 53 9.77 -13.16 -9.00
C ALA A 53 10.73 -12.86 -10.16
N THR A 54 11.97 -13.33 -10.08
CA THR A 54 13.01 -13.20 -11.12
C THR A 54 12.98 -14.33 -12.15
N ASP A 55 12.20 -15.40 -11.91
CA ASP A 55 12.04 -16.52 -12.82
C ASP A 55 10.61 -16.56 -13.39
N SER A 56 10.48 -16.08 -14.62
CA SER A 56 9.20 -16.02 -15.33
C SER A 56 8.52 -17.39 -15.50
N GLN A 57 9.28 -18.48 -15.64
CA GLN A 57 8.71 -19.82 -15.80
C GLN A 57 8.09 -20.28 -14.48
N SER A 58 8.80 -20.11 -13.37
CA SER A 58 8.28 -20.46 -12.05
C SER A 58 6.98 -19.69 -11.72
N LEU A 59 6.89 -18.42 -12.12
CA LEU A 59 5.68 -17.62 -11.94
C LEU A 59 4.52 -18.16 -12.80
N ARG A 60 4.76 -18.51 -14.07
CA ARG A 60 3.72 -19.11 -14.94
C ARG A 60 3.19 -20.42 -14.35
N GLU A 61 4.06 -21.25 -13.81
CA GLU A 61 3.68 -22.50 -13.15
C GLU A 61 2.90 -22.26 -11.85
N LEU A 62 3.30 -21.26 -11.07
CA LEU A 62 2.60 -20.85 -9.86
C LEU A 62 1.15 -20.46 -10.17
N VAL A 63 0.93 -19.58 -11.14
CA VAL A 63 -0.39 -19.01 -11.45
C VAL A 63 -1.27 -19.89 -12.34
N ARG A 64 -0.76 -21.04 -12.81
CA ARG A 64 -1.52 -21.94 -13.69
C ARG A 64 -2.81 -22.40 -13.02
N GLY A 65 -3.95 -22.04 -13.63
CA GLY A 65 -5.31 -22.33 -13.14
C GLY A 65 -5.81 -21.39 -12.03
N ALA A 66 -5.11 -20.27 -11.79
CA ALA A 66 -5.53 -19.29 -10.79
C ALA A 66 -6.73 -18.49 -11.30
N HIS A 67 -7.69 -18.23 -10.42
CA HIS A 67 -8.74 -17.24 -10.63
C HIS A 67 -8.34 -15.88 -10.04
N VAL A 68 -7.58 -15.92 -8.95
CA VAL A 68 -7.09 -14.74 -8.24
C VAL A 68 -5.63 -14.96 -7.85
N VAL A 69 -4.79 -13.94 -8.04
CA VAL A 69 -3.40 -13.89 -7.59
C VAL A 69 -3.26 -12.69 -6.65
N VAL A 70 -2.92 -12.96 -5.40
CA VAL A 70 -2.61 -11.97 -4.37
C VAL A 70 -1.10 -11.88 -4.23
N SER A 71 -0.52 -10.70 -4.42
CA SER A 71 0.91 -10.45 -4.22
C SER A 71 1.15 -9.67 -2.94
N CYS A 72 1.83 -10.32 -1.99
CA CYS A 72 2.33 -9.74 -0.76
C CYS A 72 3.87 -9.63 -0.76
N ALA A 73 4.52 -9.82 -1.92
CA ALA A 73 5.97 -9.88 -2.07
C ALA A 73 6.55 -8.53 -2.50
N GLY A 74 6.94 -7.70 -1.53
CA GLY A 74 7.72 -6.48 -1.76
C GLY A 74 9.24 -6.69 -1.76
N PRO A 75 10.05 -5.68 -2.18
CA PRO A 75 9.62 -4.39 -2.74
C PRO A 75 8.98 -4.51 -4.12
N PHE A 76 7.82 -3.88 -4.30
CA PHE A 76 6.99 -4.05 -5.49
C PHE A 76 7.59 -3.39 -6.73
N ALA A 77 8.34 -2.29 -6.55
CA ALA A 77 9.04 -1.65 -7.65
C ALA A 77 10.04 -2.58 -8.36
N ARG A 78 10.57 -3.58 -7.62
CA ARG A 78 11.50 -4.59 -8.15
C ARG A 78 10.78 -5.86 -8.60
N PHE A 79 9.83 -6.35 -7.80
CA PHE A 79 9.29 -7.71 -7.96
C PHE A 79 7.82 -7.78 -8.36
N GLY A 80 7.09 -6.65 -8.41
CA GLY A 80 5.64 -6.65 -8.65
C GLY A 80 5.25 -6.87 -10.11
N GLU A 81 5.93 -6.22 -11.06
CA GLU A 81 5.60 -6.27 -12.50
C GLU A 81 5.64 -7.70 -13.08
N PRO A 82 6.65 -8.55 -12.77
CA PRO A 82 6.64 -9.95 -13.18
C PRO A 82 5.41 -10.73 -12.71
N VAL A 83 4.93 -10.48 -11.49
CA VAL A 83 3.79 -11.18 -10.90
C VAL A 83 2.47 -10.73 -11.53
N VAL A 84 2.28 -9.43 -11.74
CA VAL A 84 1.10 -8.88 -12.45
C VAL A 84 1.04 -9.44 -13.88
N SER A 85 2.19 -9.50 -14.55
CA SER A 85 2.30 -10.04 -15.90
C SER A 85 1.89 -11.52 -15.92
N ALA A 86 2.40 -12.32 -14.99
CA ALA A 86 2.03 -13.74 -14.90
C ALA A 86 0.52 -13.92 -14.64
N ALA A 87 -0.07 -13.16 -13.72
CA ALA A 87 -1.50 -13.21 -13.43
C ALA A 87 -2.36 -12.91 -14.68
N LEU A 88 -1.99 -11.88 -15.46
CA LEU A 88 -2.68 -11.53 -16.70
C LEU A 88 -2.54 -12.61 -17.78
N HIS A 89 -1.35 -13.23 -17.91
CA HIS A 89 -1.17 -14.38 -18.81
C HIS A 89 -2.08 -15.55 -18.44
N ALA A 90 -2.30 -15.78 -17.14
CA ALA A 90 -3.24 -16.78 -16.65
C ALA A 90 -4.71 -16.36 -16.73
N LYS A 91 -5.00 -15.12 -17.17
CA LYS A 91 -6.33 -14.49 -17.10
C LYS A 91 -6.94 -14.57 -15.69
N ALA A 92 -6.11 -14.35 -14.69
CA ALA A 92 -6.51 -14.26 -13.29
C ALA A 92 -6.69 -12.81 -12.86
N HIS A 93 -7.60 -12.57 -11.92
CA HIS A 93 -7.63 -11.32 -11.18
C HIS A 93 -6.35 -11.15 -10.38
N PHE A 94 -5.91 -9.91 -10.20
CA PHE A 94 -4.71 -9.61 -9.46
C PHE A 94 -5.00 -8.59 -8.36
N LEU A 95 -4.45 -8.85 -7.17
CA LEU A 95 -4.45 -7.92 -6.05
C LEU A 95 -3.03 -7.81 -5.48
N ASP A 96 -2.64 -6.63 -5.00
CA ASP A 96 -1.41 -6.48 -4.22
C ASP A 96 -1.55 -5.56 -3.01
N THR A 97 -0.58 -5.63 -2.11
CA THR A 97 -0.49 -4.77 -0.91
C THR A 97 0.48 -3.60 -1.08
N THR A 98 0.68 -3.11 -2.31
CA THR A 98 1.79 -2.17 -2.56
C THR A 98 1.66 -0.85 -1.83
N GLY A 99 2.78 -0.39 -1.27
CA GLY A 99 3.01 0.94 -0.71
C GLY A 99 3.48 1.97 -1.75
N GLU A 100 3.79 1.53 -2.97
CA GLU A 100 4.78 2.20 -3.84
C GLU A 100 4.10 2.89 -5.04
N GLN A 101 3.93 4.22 -4.94
CA GLN A 101 3.17 5.01 -5.92
C GLN A 101 3.70 4.92 -7.36
N ALA A 102 5.02 4.93 -7.59
CA ALA A 102 5.50 4.86 -8.97
C ALA A 102 5.29 3.47 -9.57
N TYR A 103 5.37 2.41 -8.76
CA TYR A 103 4.94 1.08 -9.18
C TYR A 103 3.45 1.07 -9.52
N MET A 104 2.58 1.70 -8.71
CA MET A 104 1.15 1.82 -9.04
C MET A 104 0.93 2.50 -10.39
N MET A 105 1.66 3.58 -10.68
CA MET A 105 1.60 4.27 -11.98
C MET A 105 2.05 3.36 -13.13
N ARG A 106 3.15 2.63 -12.97
CA ARG A 106 3.63 1.66 -13.99
C ARG A 106 2.61 0.55 -14.24
N VAL A 107 1.97 0.03 -13.18
CA VAL A 107 0.92 -0.98 -13.31
C VAL A 107 -0.24 -0.45 -14.16
N VAL A 108 -0.72 0.76 -13.83
CA VAL A 108 -1.80 1.42 -14.58
C VAL A 108 -1.41 1.66 -16.04
N GLU A 109 -0.23 2.22 -16.28
CA GLU A 109 0.25 2.57 -17.62
C GLU A 109 0.42 1.34 -18.52
N ARG A 110 1.07 0.30 -18.00
CA ARG A 110 1.52 -0.85 -18.83
C ARG A 110 0.49 -1.96 -18.92
N TYR A 111 -0.35 -2.14 -17.91
CA TYR A 111 -1.17 -3.36 -17.78
C TYR A 111 -2.68 -3.11 -17.87
N HIS A 112 -3.15 -1.85 -17.85
CA HIS A 112 -4.58 -1.55 -17.96
C HIS A 112 -5.21 -2.14 -19.23
N GLY A 113 -4.58 -1.92 -20.40
CA GLY A 113 -5.10 -2.44 -21.67
C GLY A 113 -5.17 -3.97 -21.70
N ALA A 114 -4.12 -4.65 -21.21
CA ALA A 114 -4.09 -6.11 -21.13
C ALA A 114 -5.16 -6.66 -20.16
N ALA A 115 -5.37 -6.00 -19.01
CA ALA A 115 -6.40 -6.37 -18.05
C ALA A 115 -7.83 -6.25 -18.64
N VAL A 116 -8.10 -5.17 -19.37
CA VAL A 116 -9.39 -4.97 -20.08
C VAL A 116 -9.62 -6.07 -21.12
N LEU A 117 -8.61 -6.37 -21.96
CA LEU A 117 -8.70 -7.44 -22.96
C LEU A 117 -8.89 -8.82 -22.34
N ALA A 118 -8.23 -9.10 -21.22
CA ALA A 118 -8.37 -10.35 -20.47
C ALA A 118 -9.65 -10.43 -19.63
N LYS A 119 -10.41 -9.32 -19.51
CA LYS A 119 -11.61 -9.19 -18.66
C LYS A 119 -11.36 -9.52 -17.19
N VAL A 120 -10.23 -9.05 -16.66
CA VAL A 120 -9.84 -9.26 -15.26
C VAL A 120 -9.59 -7.95 -14.53
N ALA A 121 -9.92 -7.92 -13.24
CA ALA A 121 -9.52 -6.85 -12.34
C ALA A 121 -8.02 -6.94 -12.00
N VAL A 122 -7.35 -5.78 -12.02
CA VAL A 122 -6.02 -5.57 -11.43
C VAL A 122 -6.17 -4.48 -10.39
N VAL A 123 -6.12 -4.87 -9.12
CA VAL A 123 -6.33 -4.00 -7.95
C VAL A 123 -5.02 -3.84 -7.21
N ASN A 124 -4.32 -2.74 -7.44
CA ASN A 124 -3.11 -2.42 -6.68
C ASN A 124 -3.46 -1.72 -5.37
N ALA A 125 -2.54 -1.78 -4.41
CA ALA A 125 -2.61 -1.02 -3.17
C ALA A 125 -3.82 -1.41 -2.28
N HIS A 126 -4.24 -2.68 -2.35
CA HIS A 126 -5.38 -3.22 -1.60
C HIS A 126 -5.00 -3.54 -0.14
N ALA A 127 -4.55 -2.53 0.59
CA ALA A 127 -4.08 -2.61 1.96
C ALA A 127 -4.57 -1.41 2.79
N PHE A 128 -4.39 -1.47 4.12
CA PHE A 128 -4.82 -0.46 5.08
C PHE A 128 -4.64 0.99 4.61
N GLU A 129 -3.43 1.38 4.20
CA GLU A 129 -3.08 2.79 3.95
C GLU A 129 -3.81 3.41 2.76
N PHE A 130 -4.29 2.60 1.81
CA PHE A 130 -4.91 3.10 0.57
C PHE A 130 -6.30 2.55 0.29
N ALA A 131 -6.59 1.29 0.62
CA ALA A 131 -7.92 0.73 0.43
C ALA A 131 -8.93 1.49 1.29
N LEU A 132 -8.65 1.65 2.58
CA LEU A 132 -9.54 2.39 3.48
C LEU A 132 -9.59 3.88 3.15
N GLY A 133 -8.44 4.48 2.79
CA GLY A 133 -8.35 5.88 2.37
C GLY A 133 -9.16 6.16 1.11
N SER A 134 -9.02 5.31 0.09
CA SER A 134 -9.77 5.40 -1.16
C SER A 134 -11.25 5.14 -0.96
N CYS A 135 -11.66 4.16 -0.14
CA CYS A 135 -13.06 3.92 0.18
C CYS A 135 -13.68 5.12 0.92
N ALA A 136 -13.00 5.66 1.94
CA ALA A 136 -13.48 6.83 2.67
C ALA A 136 -13.60 8.07 1.77
N ALA A 137 -12.63 8.28 0.89
CA ALA A 137 -12.63 9.38 -0.07
C ALA A 137 -13.70 9.21 -1.17
N SER A 138 -13.90 7.98 -1.66
CA SER A 138 -14.96 7.67 -2.63
C SER A 138 -16.34 7.90 -2.03
N LEU A 139 -16.60 7.35 -0.84
CA LEU A 139 -17.85 7.55 -0.11
C LEU A 139 -18.14 9.05 0.08
N LEU A 140 -17.11 9.82 0.44
CA LEU A 140 -17.26 11.26 0.62
C LEU A 140 -17.60 11.98 -0.70
N ALA A 141 -16.97 11.61 -1.81
CA ALA A 141 -17.24 12.17 -3.13
C ALA A 141 -18.61 11.76 -3.71
N GLU A 142 -19.11 10.58 -3.33
CA GLU A 142 -20.45 10.09 -3.70
C GLU A 142 -21.55 10.84 -2.95
N ILE A 143 -21.36 11.09 -1.65
CA ILE A 143 -22.32 11.84 -0.82
C ILE A 143 -22.34 13.32 -1.20
N TYR A 144 -21.18 13.90 -1.52
CA TYR A 144 -21.01 15.32 -1.83
C TYR A 144 -20.37 15.50 -3.22
N PRO A 145 -21.15 15.37 -4.32
CA PRO A 145 -20.63 15.44 -5.69
C PRO A 145 -20.09 16.83 -6.08
N GLU A 146 -20.35 17.87 -5.28
CA GLU A 146 -19.81 19.22 -5.47
C GLU A 146 -18.35 19.37 -5.05
N LEU A 147 -17.78 18.37 -4.34
CA LEU A 147 -16.39 18.42 -3.88
C LEU A 147 -15.42 18.37 -5.07
N ASP A 148 -14.47 19.31 -5.08
CA ASP A 148 -13.38 19.36 -6.07
C ASP A 148 -12.00 19.05 -5.45
N THR A 149 -11.94 18.98 -4.13
CA THR A 149 -10.71 18.86 -3.35
C THR A 149 -10.87 17.78 -2.30
N LEU A 150 -9.94 16.83 -2.26
CA LEU A 150 -9.85 15.77 -1.25
C LEU A 150 -8.43 15.63 -0.68
N HIS A 151 -8.36 15.52 0.63
CA HIS A 151 -7.16 15.21 1.38
C HIS A 151 -7.41 13.96 2.22
N VAL A 152 -6.58 12.93 2.04
CA VAL A 152 -6.59 11.74 2.89
C VAL A 152 -5.45 11.85 3.91
N PHE A 153 -5.72 11.52 5.16
CA PHE A 153 -4.78 11.54 6.27
C PHE A 153 -4.75 10.19 6.96
N ASN A 154 -3.61 9.50 6.86
CA ASN A 154 -3.36 8.22 7.48
C ASN A 154 -2.60 8.43 8.80
N ARG A 155 -3.14 7.93 9.90
CA ARG A 155 -2.52 7.98 11.23
C ARG A 155 -2.43 6.57 11.78
N VAL A 156 -1.23 6.16 12.19
CA VAL A 156 -1.01 4.91 12.92
C VAL A 156 -0.42 5.26 14.29
N GLN A 157 -1.08 4.86 15.36
CA GLN A 157 -0.63 5.14 16.73
C GLN A 157 0.61 4.29 17.06
N GLY A 158 1.50 4.84 17.89
CA GLY A 158 2.66 4.09 18.40
C GLY A 158 3.93 4.17 17.55
N VAL A 159 4.09 5.16 16.65
CA VAL A 159 5.33 5.42 15.85
C VAL A 159 6.59 5.70 16.72
N ARG A 160 6.54 5.53 18.04
CA ARG A 160 7.71 5.66 18.92
C ARG A 160 8.70 4.51 18.76
N ASN A 161 8.23 3.30 18.44
CA ASN A 161 9.04 2.14 18.05
C ASN A 161 8.44 1.63 16.74
N ILE A 162 9.21 1.61 15.66
CA ILE A 162 8.69 1.27 14.32
C ILE A 162 8.28 -0.21 14.31
N GLY A 163 7.06 -0.51 14.73
CA GLY A 163 6.41 -1.82 14.60
C GLY A 163 6.00 -2.10 13.16
N ALA A 164 6.88 -1.78 12.21
CA ALA A 164 6.67 -2.07 10.79
C ALA A 164 7.34 -3.40 10.45
N SER A 165 6.80 -4.09 9.44
CA SER A 165 7.43 -5.30 8.90
C SER A 165 8.71 -4.96 8.14
N ARG A 166 9.61 -5.94 7.97
CA ARG A 166 10.80 -5.78 7.10
C ARG A 166 10.42 -5.35 5.69
N GLY A 167 9.34 -5.92 5.15
CA GLY A 167 8.80 -5.56 3.84
C GLY A 167 8.40 -4.08 3.78
N THR A 168 7.66 -3.61 4.77
CA THR A 168 7.23 -2.20 4.87
C THR A 168 8.42 -1.25 4.96
N LEU A 169 9.44 -1.59 5.76
CA LEU A 169 10.66 -0.79 5.89
C LEU A 169 11.43 -0.68 4.56
N LYS A 170 11.55 -1.80 3.83
CA LYS A 170 12.20 -1.82 2.51
C LYS A 170 11.41 -1.07 1.44
N SER A 171 10.08 -1.22 1.42
CA SER A 171 9.22 -0.45 0.53
C SER A 171 9.28 1.04 0.85
N ALA A 172 9.31 1.43 2.13
CA ALA A 172 9.49 2.83 2.53
C ALA A 172 10.86 3.39 2.06
N LEU A 173 11.94 2.60 2.20
CA LEU A 173 13.28 2.97 1.71
C LEU A 173 13.24 3.23 0.18
N GLY A 174 12.66 2.32 -0.60
CA GLY A 174 12.50 2.50 -2.05
C GLY A 174 11.61 3.70 -2.42
N ALA A 175 10.47 3.86 -1.75
CA ALA A 175 9.52 4.95 -2.00
C ALA A 175 10.12 6.34 -1.74
N LEU A 176 11.08 6.46 -0.82
CA LEU A 176 11.82 7.70 -0.58
C LEU A 176 12.70 8.10 -1.78
N ALA A 177 13.15 7.15 -2.59
CA ALA A 177 13.96 7.42 -3.79
C ALA A 177 13.11 7.81 -5.02
N GLU A 178 11.83 7.43 -5.05
CA GLU A 178 10.92 7.70 -6.18
C GLU A 178 10.17 9.01 -6.01
N ALA A 179 9.92 9.78 -7.08
CA ALA A 179 9.11 11.00 -6.99
C ALA A 179 7.68 10.68 -6.50
N GLY A 180 7.21 11.45 -5.52
CA GLY A 180 5.81 11.38 -5.09
C GLY A 180 4.97 12.34 -5.92
N TYR A 181 3.70 12.04 -6.10
CA TYR A 181 2.77 12.82 -6.92
C TYR A 181 1.49 13.12 -6.14
N GLU A 182 0.92 14.29 -6.44
CA GLU A 182 -0.44 14.68 -6.04
C GLU A 182 -1.17 15.22 -7.25
N ARG A 183 -2.49 15.33 -7.14
CA ARG A 183 -3.29 15.98 -8.17
C ARG A 183 -3.58 17.42 -7.75
N LYS A 184 -3.29 18.36 -8.64
CA LYS A 184 -3.57 19.79 -8.47
C LYS A 184 -4.21 20.33 -9.73
N ARG A 185 -5.36 21.02 -9.60
CA ARG A 185 -6.11 21.60 -10.73
C ARG A 185 -6.33 20.60 -11.89
N GLY A 186 -6.59 19.34 -11.56
CA GLY A 186 -6.88 18.29 -12.53
C GLY A 186 -5.66 17.71 -13.24
N VAL A 187 -4.44 18.06 -12.86
CA VAL A 187 -3.21 17.47 -13.40
C VAL A 187 -2.40 16.79 -12.30
N LEU A 188 -1.77 15.66 -12.64
CA LEU A 188 -0.85 14.98 -11.73
C LEU A 188 0.48 15.74 -11.76
N VAL A 189 0.95 16.20 -10.60
CA VAL A 189 2.18 16.98 -10.48
C VAL A 189 3.12 16.34 -9.47
N PRO A 190 4.45 16.41 -9.68
CA PRO A 190 5.40 16.04 -8.65
C PRO A 190 5.09 16.80 -7.38
N ARG A 191 4.95 16.08 -6.28
CA ARG A 191 4.66 16.66 -5.00
C ARG A 191 5.92 17.29 -4.44
N GLY A 192 5.93 18.63 -4.44
CA GLY A 192 7.02 19.40 -3.84
C GLY A 192 7.11 19.17 -2.33
N VAL A 193 8.30 19.39 -1.79
CA VAL A 193 8.51 19.60 -0.35
C VAL A 193 7.82 20.91 0.02
N SER A 194 6.58 20.84 0.50
CA SER A 194 6.01 21.97 1.24
C SER A 194 6.91 22.18 2.46
N PRO A 195 7.48 23.37 2.70
CA PRO A 195 8.35 23.57 3.85
C PRO A 195 7.61 23.42 5.18
N LEU A 196 6.27 23.49 5.16
CA LEU A 196 5.44 23.41 6.36
C LEU A 196 4.55 22.16 6.35
N PRO A 197 4.53 21.39 7.46
CA PRO A 197 3.58 20.31 7.63
C PRO A 197 2.15 20.86 7.71
N ARG A 198 1.20 20.09 7.20
CA ARG A 198 -0.23 20.44 7.26
C ARG A 198 -0.76 20.14 8.65
N ARG A 199 -1.56 21.03 9.22
CA ARG A 199 -2.34 20.73 10.44
C ARG A 199 -3.62 20.01 10.06
N VAL A 200 -3.99 19.00 10.83
CA VAL A 200 -5.24 18.24 10.68
C VAL A 200 -5.94 18.16 12.02
N CYS A 201 -7.25 18.42 12.04
CA CYS A 201 -8.09 18.26 13.20
C CYS A 201 -8.92 16.98 13.04
N PHE A 202 -8.81 16.05 13.98
CA PHE A 202 -9.61 14.83 13.98
C PHE A 202 -10.98 15.09 14.62
N PRO A 203 -12.09 14.78 13.91
CA PRO A 203 -13.43 15.18 14.37
C PRO A 203 -13.95 14.37 15.56
N ASP A 204 -13.38 13.20 15.85
CA ASP A 204 -13.82 12.33 16.94
C ASP A 204 -13.31 12.77 18.32
N ASP A 205 -12.11 13.34 18.39
CA ASP A 205 -11.47 13.74 19.65
C ASP A 205 -11.02 15.21 19.68
N GLY A 206 -11.19 15.95 18.58
CA GLY A 206 -10.76 17.35 18.46
C GLY A 206 -9.24 17.53 18.48
N SER A 207 -8.46 16.45 18.38
CA SER A 207 -7.00 16.51 18.41
C SER A 207 -6.48 17.20 17.14
N VAL A 208 -5.48 18.07 17.32
CA VAL A 208 -4.80 18.72 16.21
C VAL A 208 -3.41 18.13 16.06
N GLU A 209 -3.17 17.47 14.94
CA GLU A 209 -1.92 16.80 14.63
C GLU A 209 -1.27 17.37 13.36
N TYR A 210 -0.03 16.94 13.08
CA TYR A 210 0.72 17.35 11.91
C TYR A 210 0.80 16.22 10.90
N ALA A 211 0.57 16.56 9.64
CA ALA A 211 0.63 15.65 8.53
C ALA A 211 1.69 16.09 7.52
N VAL A 212 2.42 15.12 7.00
CA VAL A 212 3.42 15.28 5.96
C VAL A 212 2.93 14.61 4.66
N PRO A 213 3.26 15.17 3.48
CA PRO A 213 2.96 14.55 2.20
C PRO A 213 3.31 13.06 2.11
N PHE A 214 2.39 12.20 1.70
CA PHE A 214 2.69 10.79 1.44
C PHE A 214 2.35 10.46 -0.02
N PRO A 215 3.20 9.70 -0.75
CA PRO A 215 2.93 9.32 -2.14
C PRO A 215 1.88 8.21 -2.18
N GLY A 216 0.60 8.56 -2.04
CA GLY A 216 -0.49 7.59 -2.04
C GLY A 216 -1.17 7.35 -3.39
N GLY A 217 -1.88 6.23 -3.50
CA GLY A 217 -2.59 5.83 -4.72
C GLY A 217 -3.81 6.68 -5.06
N GLU A 218 -4.36 7.42 -4.09
CA GLU A 218 -5.61 8.17 -4.23
C GLU A 218 -5.54 9.22 -5.36
N ALA A 219 -4.40 9.91 -5.49
CA ALA A 219 -4.19 10.90 -6.55
C ALA A 219 -4.17 10.31 -7.97
N ILE A 220 -3.92 9.01 -8.09
CA ILE A 220 -3.90 8.25 -9.35
C ILE A 220 -5.29 7.69 -9.66
N HIS A 221 -5.94 7.11 -8.65
CA HIS A 221 -7.11 6.27 -8.84
C HIS A 221 -8.44 6.99 -8.64
N LEU A 222 -8.58 7.84 -7.62
CA LEU A 222 -9.89 8.42 -7.26
C LEU A 222 -10.48 9.23 -8.41
N VAL A 223 -9.66 9.98 -9.13
CA VAL A 223 -10.14 10.86 -10.21
C VAL A 223 -10.63 10.13 -11.45
N LYS A 224 -10.35 8.82 -11.56
CA LYS A 224 -10.94 7.96 -12.59
C LYS A 224 -12.38 7.59 -12.27
N LEU A 225 -12.70 7.47 -10.98
CA LEU A 225 -14.05 7.19 -10.47
C LEU A 225 -14.85 8.48 -10.27
N HIS A 226 -14.17 9.54 -9.87
CA HIS A 226 -14.74 10.84 -9.50
C HIS A 226 -14.05 11.98 -10.29
N PRO A 227 -14.39 12.19 -11.57
CA PRO A 227 -13.73 13.17 -12.44
C PRO A 227 -13.89 14.64 -12.02
N GLN A 228 -14.86 14.93 -11.14
CA GLN A 228 -15.06 16.23 -10.53
C GLN A 228 -13.89 16.65 -9.64
N LEU A 229 -13.18 15.68 -9.04
CA LEU A 229 -12.05 15.94 -8.17
C LEU A 229 -10.86 16.49 -8.96
N LYS A 230 -10.44 17.71 -8.61
CA LYS A 230 -9.32 18.44 -9.22
C LYS A 230 -8.09 18.48 -8.33
N ASN A 231 -8.26 18.39 -7.02
CA ASN A 231 -7.16 18.43 -6.06
C ASN A 231 -7.23 17.19 -5.16
N VAL A 232 -6.24 16.30 -5.23
CA VAL A 232 -6.23 15.06 -4.43
C VAL A 232 -4.84 14.86 -3.86
N SER A 233 -4.76 14.66 -2.55
CA SER A 233 -3.48 14.41 -1.86
C SER A 233 -3.62 13.41 -0.71
N THR A 234 -2.62 12.58 -0.53
CA THR A 234 -2.53 11.61 0.58
C THR A 234 -1.49 12.06 1.59
N ASN A 235 -1.73 11.94 2.89
CA ASN A 235 -0.84 12.48 3.90
C ASN A 235 -0.64 11.45 5.01
N LEU A 236 0.56 11.45 5.59
CA LEU A 236 0.87 10.65 6.77
C LEU A 236 0.90 11.59 7.99
N VAL A 237 0.10 11.28 9.00
CA VAL A 237 0.10 11.97 10.27
C VAL A 237 1.28 11.46 11.09
N VAL A 238 2.09 12.39 11.56
CA VAL A 238 3.33 12.10 12.29
C VAL A 238 3.38 12.91 13.58
N PRO A 239 4.08 12.41 14.62
CA PRO A 239 4.34 13.20 15.81
C PRO A 239 4.97 14.56 15.45
N SER A 240 4.53 15.64 16.09
CA SER A 240 4.97 17.01 15.77
C SER A 240 6.50 17.16 15.74
N ARG A 241 7.21 16.46 16.64
CA ARG A 241 8.67 16.44 16.71
C ARG A 241 9.36 15.84 15.48
N LEU A 242 8.67 15.01 14.70
CA LEU A 242 9.20 14.35 13.49
C LEU A 242 8.79 15.06 12.20
N ALA A 243 7.77 15.91 12.22
CA ALA A 243 7.24 16.55 11.02
C ALA A 243 8.31 17.38 10.28
N ALA A 244 8.94 18.34 10.96
CA ALA A 244 9.97 19.19 10.34
C ALA A 244 11.23 18.41 9.90
N PRO A 245 11.79 17.48 10.71
CA PRO A 245 12.91 16.63 10.27
C PRO A 245 12.60 15.79 9.02
N LEU A 246 11.39 15.20 8.93
CA LEU A 246 10.99 14.41 7.76
C LEU A 246 10.87 15.29 6.51
N MET A 247 10.29 16.49 6.63
CA MET A 247 10.22 17.44 5.51
C MET A 247 11.61 17.90 5.07
N ALA A 248 12.52 18.14 6.01
CA ALA A 248 13.90 18.51 5.69
C ALA A 248 14.64 17.39 4.95
N ALA A 249 14.50 16.13 5.40
CA ALA A 249 15.07 14.97 4.73
C ALA A 249 14.58 14.82 3.28
N TRP A 250 13.30 15.11 3.01
CA TRP A 250 12.76 15.08 1.65
C TRP A 250 13.29 16.18 0.73
N SER A 251 13.82 17.28 1.26
CA SER A 251 14.47 18.29 0.41
C SER A 251 15.80 17.77 -0.18
N LEU A 252 16.42 16.78 0.48
CA LEU A 252 17.65 16.11 0.03
C LEU A 252 17.39 14.88 -0.86
N LYS A 253 16.16 14.69 -1.34
CA LYS A 253 15.73 13.51 -2.08
C LYS A 253 16.56 13.19 -3.32
N GLY A 254 17.06 14.21 -4.04
CA GLY A 254 17.92 13.99 -5.19
C GLY A 254 19.26 13.32 -4.83
N ALA A 255 19.84 13.68 -3.68
CA ALA A 255 21.04 13.05 -3.17
C ALA A 255 20.74 11.63 -2.67
N TYR A 256 19.63 11.47 -1.94
CA TYR A 256 19.16 10.16 -1.49
C TYR A 256 18.93 9.18 -2.65
N LYS A 257 18.21 9.61 -3.69
CA LYS A 257 17.95 8.82 -4.88
C LYS A 257 19.26 8.33 -5.53
N ARG A 258 20.25 9.21 -5.70
CA ARG A 258 21.57 8.84 -6.23
C ARG A 258 22.30 7.83 -5.35
N ALA A 259 22.23 7.98 -4.02
CA ALA A 259 22.83 7.02 -3.10
C ALA A 259 22.14 5.64 -3.19
N TYR A 260 20.81 5.63 -3.27
CA TYR A 260 20.01 4.41 -3.43
C TYR A 260 20.34 3.69 -4.75
N GLU A 261 20.35 4.40 -5.87
CA GLU A 261 20.65 3.84 -7.20
C GLU A 261 22.10 3.34 -7.33
N ARG A 262 23.03 3.87 -6.53
CA ARG A 262 24.43 3.44 -6.48
C ARG A 262 24.69 2.28 -5.51
N GLY A 263 23.66 1.73 -4.87
CA GLY A 263 23.80 0.66 -3.89
C GLY A 263 24.39 1.11 -2.54
N TRP A 264 24.55 2.42 -2.31
CA TRP A 264 25.16 2.92 -1.05
C TRP A 264 24.27 2.72 0.18
N LEU A 265 23.05 2.21 0.00
CA LEU A 265 22.10 1.87 1.05
C LEU A 265 21.93 0.35 1.22
N GLU A 266 22.75 -0.47 0.57
CA GLU A 266 22.72 -1.94 0.71
C GLU A 266 22.94 -2.38 2.17
N ASP A 267 23.85 -1.72 2.89
CA ASP A 267 24.07 -1.98 4.32
C ASP A 267 22.82 -1.69 5.16
N VAL A 268 22.01 -0.70 4.76
CA VAL A 268 20.74 -0.39 5.43
C VAL A 268 19.71 -1.48 5.14
N GLU A 269 19.60 -1.93 3.88
CA GLU A 269 18.74 -3.05 3.51
C GLU A 269 19.14 -4.34 4.25
N ALA A 270 20.44 -4.62 4.35
CA ALA A 270 20.98 -5.77 5.08
C ALA A 270 20.68 -5.71 6.59
N ARG A 271 20.75 -4.52 7.20
CA ARG A 271 20.34 -4.32 8.60
C ARG A 271 18.85 -4.53 8.81
N ILE A 272 18.01 -4.12 7.85
CA ILE A 272 16.57 -4.41 7.90
C ILE A 272 16.32 -5.92 7.82
N ASP A 273 17.09 -6.64 7.00
CA ASP A 273 16.99 -8.11 6.90
C ASP A 273 17.36 -8.82 8.19
N GLN A 274 18.28 -8.28 8.98
CA GLN A 274 18.66 -8.82 10.29
C GLN A 274 17.67 -8.47 11.41
N GLY A 275 16.73 -7.55 11.15
CA GLY A 275 15.70 -7.13 12.11
C GLY A 275 14.57 -8.15 12.30
N SER A 276 13.64 -7.84 13.20
CA SER A 276 12.42 -8.64 13.38
C SER A 276 11.54 -8.59 12.13
N GLU A 277 10.86 -9.70 11.82
CA GLU A 277 9.97 -9.80 10.65
C GLU A 277 8.87 -8.73 10.65
N GLY A 278 8.35 -8.40 11.83
CA GLY A 278 7.33 -7.39 12.06
C GLY A 278 6.87 -7.39 13.52
N PRO A 279 5.84 -6.61 13.86
CA PRO A 279 5.28 -6.58 15.21
C PRO A 279 4.63 -7.93 15.58
N SER A 280 4.61 -8.26 16.87
CA SER A 280 3.89 -9.43 17.37
C SER A 280 2.37 -9.28 17.17
N ALA A 281 1.63 -10.38 17.25
CA ALA A 281 0.16 -10.34 17.15
C ALA A 281 -0.47 -9.38 18.18
N ASP A 282 0.02 -9.38 19.42
CA ASP A 282 -0.50 -8.50 20.48
C ASP A 282 -0.16 -7.03 20.22
N GLN A 283 1.07 -6.74 19.77
CA GLN A 283 1.47 -5.39 19.39
C GLN A 283 0.60 -4.85 18.26
N ARG A 284 0.34 -5.66 17.23
CA ARG A 284 -0.54 -5.32 16.11
C ARG A 284 -1.97 -5.07 16.57
N ARG A 285 -2.56 -5.97 17.36
CA ARG A 285 -3.95 -5.87 17.83
C ARG A 285 -4.19 -4.63 18.69
N GLN A 286 -3.17 -4.13 19.39
CA GLN A 286 -3.24 -2.90 20.18
C GLN A 286 -2.91 -1.64 19.36
N GLN A 287 -2.43 -1.79 18.13
CA GLN A 287 -2.04 -0.66 17.30
C GLN A 287 -3.28 -0.01 16.67
N ALA A 288 -3.74 1.09 17.27
CA ALA A 288 -4.84 1.87 16.72
C ALA A 288 -4.42 2.63 15.44
N PHE A 289 -5.40 2.86 14.56
CA PHE A 289 -5.25 3.72 13.40
C PHE A 289 -6.44 4.67 13.23
N LYS A 290 -6.21 5.76 12.50
CA LYS A 290 -7.25 6.64 11.96
C LYS A 290 -6.95 6.91 10.48
N VAL A 291 -7.98 6.86 9.64
CA VAL A 291 -7.93 7.30 8.23
C VAL A 291 -9.01 8.34 8.05
N LEU A 292 -8.60 9.57 7.80
CA LEU A 292 -9.50 10.71 7.65
C LEU A 292 -9.47 11.18 6.20
N ALA A 293 -10.58 11.05 5.49
CA ALA A 293 -10.82 11.72 4.22
C ALA A 293 -11.52 13.06 4.51
N GLN A 294 -10.94 14.17 4.05
CA GLN A 294 -11.49 15.51 4.17
C GLN A 294 -11.66 16.14 2.79
N GLY A 295 -12.85 16.65 2.52
CA GLY A 295 -13.21 17.27 1.26
C GLY A 295 -13.70 18.70 1.42
N SER A 296 -13.45 19.53 0.40
CA SER A 296 -13.99 20.89 0.32
C SER A 296 -14.28 21.29 -1.13
N VAL A 297 -15.03 22.39 -1.26
CA VAL A 297 -15.31 23.05 -2.54
C VAL A 297 -14.35 24.23 -2.70
N ASN A 298 -13.64 24.32 -3.82
CA ASN A 298 -12.63 25.34 -4.09
C ASN A 298 -11.51 25.44 -3.03
N GLY A 299 -11.26 24.37 -2.28
CA GLY A 299 -10.24 24.35 -1.22
C GLY A 299 -10.50 25.33 -0.06
N LYS A 300 -11.73 25.86 0.10
CA LYS A 300 -12.05 26.85 1.14
C LYS A 300 -12.26 26.16 2.49
N SER A 301 -11.57 26.67 3.52
CA SER A 301 -11.79 26.25 4.91
C SER A 301 -13.15 26.78 5.39
N GLY A 302 -13.98 25.92 5.98
CA GLY A 302 -15.33 26.25 6.48
C GLY A 302 -16.50 25.51 5.81
N SER A 303 -16.28 24.87 4.66
CA SER A 303 -17.24 23.95 4.02
C SER A 303 -16.77 22.49 4.07
N GLU A 304 -15.88 22.16 5.02
CA GLU A 304 -15.23 20.87 5.05
C GLU A 304 -16.25 19.76 5.39
N ARG A 305 -16.17 18.67 4.64
CA ARG A 305 -16.88 17.42 4.89
C ARG A 305 -15.84 16.35 5.14
N SER A 306 -16.14 15.36 5.97
CA SER A 306 -15.18 14.32 6.28
C SER A 306 -15.80 12.97 6.53
N VAL A 307 -15.07 11.92 6.15
CA VAL A 307 -15.29 10.55 6.59
C VAL A 307 -14.09 10.14 7.42
N LEU A 308 -14.33 9.67 8.64
CA LEU A 308 -13.31 9.14 9.53
C LEU A 308 -13.51 7.64 9.70
N VAL A 309 -12.47 6.88 9.38
CA VAL A 309 -12.37 5.44 9.68
C VAL A 309 -11.41 5.28 10.84
N THR A 310 -11.84 4.59 11.89
CA THR A 310 -11.00 4.23 13.03
C THR A 310 -10.97 2.72 13.19
N GLY A 311 -9.89 2.21 13.76
CA GLY A 311 -9.76 0.79 13.99
C GLY A 311 -8.44 0.45 14.64
N PHE A 312 -8.17 -0.85 14.66
CA PHE A 312 -6.94 -1.42 15.19
C PHE A 312 -6.36 -2.39 14.16
N ASP A 313 -5.09 -2.70 14.36
CA ASP A 313 -4.39 -3.71 13.58
C ASP A 313 -4.30 -3.42 12.08
N PRO A 314 -3.49 -2.43 11.64
CA PRO A 314 -3.31 -2.08 10.23
C PRO A 314 -2.96 -3.27 9.31
N TYR A 315 -2.11 -4.19 9.79
CA TYR A 315 -1.77 -5.38 9.01
C TYR A 315 -2.92 -6.40 8.98
N GLY A 316 -3.75 -6.43 10.01
CA GLY A 316 -4.81 -7.42 10.17
C GLY A 316 -5.99 -7.01 9.30
N ILE A 317 -6.32 -5.72 9.32
CA ILE A 317 -7.31 -5.17 8.39
C ILE A 317 -6.83 -5.29 6.95
N THR A 318 -5.53 -5.12 6.65
CA THR A 318 -4.97 -5.40 5.32
C THR A 318 -5.27 -6.84 4.88
N ALA A 319 -4.97 -7.82 5.73
CA ALA A 319 -5.24 -9.23 5.44
C ALA A 319 -6.74 -9.52 5.25
N ARG A 320 -7.61 -8.89 6.07
CA ARG A 320 -9.07 -9.02 5.96
C ARG A 320 -9.65 -8.35 4.72
N CYS A 321 -9.06 -7.25 4.24
CA CYS A 321 -9.48 -6.62 2.99
C CYS A 321 -9.15 -7.52 1.79
N ILE A 322 -8.03 -8.24 1.86
CA ILE A 322 -7.58 -9.15 0.79
C ILE A 322 -8.37 -10.45 0.73
N ALA A 323 -8.67 -11.04 1.88
CA ALA A 323 -9.28 -12.36 2.01
C ALA A 323 -10.78 -12.32 1.67
#